data_AF-A0A8D8RSM9-F1
#
_entry.id   AF-A0A8D8RSM9-F1
#
_cell.length_a   1.000
_cell.length_b   1.000
_cell.length_c   1.000
_cell.angle_alpha   90.00
_cell.angle_beta   90.00
_cell.angle_gamma   90.00
#
_symmetry.space_group_name_H-M   'P 1'
#
loop_
_entity.id
_entity.type
_entity.pdbx_description
1 polymer ?
#
loop_
_entity_poly.entity_id
_entity_poly.type
_entity_poly.pdbx_seq_one_letter_code
_entity_poly.pdbx_strand_id
1 'polypeptide(L)'
;MAAMYIATPFLGSLTTYKAVETFTSFYYNLIVWNDLRAKELVEEYNESWCLWILNKACKLLYQVTRQKRFLAGSVIKFMNAQVSLRLLWILTHCQPVRDNVSKRNVLFGTLDTWLIYKLTNGAHHITDVSHASSTGLYDPFTLGWAQWALSLFRIPVSILPKVLATWHGREDIRVDSEHLGREIPIRASITDQSASMYGLSCVKKGDIRTLLCPFVSDN
;
A
#
# COMPACT_ATOMS: atom_id res chain seq x y z
N MET A 1 3.64 12.13 -27.87
CA MET A 1 4.58 12.29 -26.73
C MET A 1 4.67 10.96 -26.01
N ALA A 2 5.86 10.48 -25.65
CA ALA A 2 6.00 9.25 -24.87
C ALA A 2 5.64 9.49 -23.39
N ALA A 3 5.12 8.48 -22.72
CA ALA A 3 4.79 8.49 -21.30
C ALA A 3 5.07 7.13 -20.69
N MET A 4 5.42 7.12 -19.40
CA MET A 4 5.63 5.89 -18.62
C MET A 4 4.35 5.54 -17.83
N TYR A 5 4.08 4.24 -17.74
CA TYR A 5 3.02 3.65 -16.95
C TYR A 5 3.64 2.57 -16.07
N ILE A 6 3.38 2.63 -14.76
CA ILE A 6 3.95 1.68 -13.80
C ILE A 6 2.88 0.65 -13.44
N ALA A 7 3.15 -0.62 -13.75
CA ALA A 7 2.38 -1.76 -13.30
C ALA A 7 3.32 -2.68 -12.51
N THR A 8 3.10 -2.83 -11.21
CA THR A 8 3.96 -3.68 -10.36
C THR A 8 3.22 -4.94 -9.92
N PRO A 9 3.88 -6.11 -9.94
CA PRO A 9 3.31 -7.36 -9.46
C PRO A 9 3.25 -7.43 -7.93
N PHE A 10 2.74 -8.55 -7.42
CA PHE A 10 2.90 -8.95 -6.02
C PHE A 10 2.28 -7.96 -5.02
N LEU A 11 1.00 -7.64 -5.28
CA LEU A 11 0.16 -6.81 -4.44
C LEU A 11 0.27 -7.20 -2.95
N GLY A 12 0.57 -6.21 -2.11
CA GLY A 12 0.86 -6.44 -0.69
C GLY A 12 2.35 -6.69 -0.36
N SER A 13 3.29 -6.58 -1.30
CA SER A 13 4.73 -6.53 -1.01
C SER A 13 5.16 -5.12 -0.56
N LEU A 14 6.06 -5.02 0.42
CA LEU A 14 6.36 -3.76 1.11
C LEU A 14 7.86 -3.58 1.39
N THR A 15 8.34 -2.33 1.39
CA THR A 15 9.72 -1.99 1.78
C THR A 15 9.79 -0.73 2.67
N THR A 16 10.91 -0.58 3.38
CA THR A 16 11.25 0.63 4.15
C THR A 16 12.66 1.10 3.82
N TYR A 17 12.80 2.39 3.53
CA TYR A 17 14.03 2.99 2.98
C TYR A 17 14.28 4.37 3.58
N LYS A 18 15.50 4.89 3.42
CA LYS A 18 15.85 6.24 3.89
C LYS A 18 15.20 7.31 3.01
N ALA A 19 14.81 8.42 3.65
CA ALA A 19 14.38 9.64 2.95
C ALA A 19 15.54 10.40 2.25
N VAL A 20 16.79 10.07 2.58
CA VAL A 20 18.00 10.81 2.14
C VAL A 20 18.57 10.23 0.83
N GLU A 21 19.17 11.10 0.01
CA GLU A 21 19.71 10.92 -1.36
C GLU A 21 20.46 9.61 -1.69
N THR A 22 21.00 8.88 -0.71
CA THR A 22 21.67 7.59 -0.95
C THR A 22 20.68 6.49 -1.33
N PHE A 23 20.41 6.44 -2.62
CA PHE A 23 19.63 5.51 -3.45
C PHE A 23 19.72 3.99 -3.17
N THR A 24 20.63 3.57 -2.31
CA THR A 24 20.94 2.17 -1.94
C THR A 24 20.62 1.84 -0.47
N SER A 25 20.23 2.83 0.34
CA SER A 25 20.00 2.66 1.79
C SER A 25 18.60 2.13 2.13
N PHE A 26 18.44 0.82 2.14
CA PHE A 26 17.31 0.16 2.80
C PHE A 26 17.55 0.04 4.32
N TYR A 27 16.47 0.07 5.11
CA TYR A 27 16.53 -0.30 6.53
C TYR A 27 16.25 -1.78 6.76
N TYR A 28 15.52 -2.41 5.84
CA TYR A 28 15.20 -3.83 5.86
C TYR A 28 14.93 -4.32 4.43
N ASN A 29 15.06 -5.64 4.20
CA ASN A 29 14.78 -6.25 2.90
C ASN A 29 13.30 -6.10 2.51
N LEU A 30 13.00 -6.17 1.21
CA LEU A 30 11.63 -6.25 0.71
C LEU A 30 10.90 -7.43 1.35
N ILE A 31 9.77 -7.17 2.01
CA ILE A 31 8.88 -8.23 2.51
C ILE A 31 7.84 -8.51 1.43
N VAL A 32 7.91 -9.71 0.85
CA VAL A 32 7.00 -10.16 -0.19
C VAL A 32 5.60 -10.45 0.36
N TRP A 33 4.60 -10.37 -0.51
CA TRP A 33 3.18 -10.61 -0.20
C TRP A 33 2.87 -11.97 0.46
N ASN A 34 3.63 -13.03 0.13
CA ASN A 34 3.45 -14.38 0.67
C ASN A 34 4.22 -14.63 1.99
N ASP A 35 4.89 -13.61 2.53
CA ASP A 35 5.65 -13.73 3.78
C ASP A 35 4.70 -13.88 4.98
N LEU A 36 4.90 -14.94 5.78
CA LEU A 36 4.01 -15.30 6.89
C LEU A 36 4.46 -14.76 8.26
N ARG A 37 5.51 -13.94 8.37
CA ARG A 37 6.09 -13.53 9.67
C ARG A 37 5.14 -12.77 10.59
N ALA A 38 4.11 -12.14 10.03
CA ALA A 38 3.13 -11.38 10.79
C ALA A 38 1.86 -12.19 11.07
N LYS A 39 1.83 -13.49 10.75
CA LYS A 39 0.66 -14.36 10.97
C LYS A 39 0.20 -14.34 12.43
N GLU A 40 1.13 -14.46 13.38
CA GLU A 40 0.82 -14.41 14.82
C GLU A 40 0.19 -13.07 15.23
N LEU A 41 0.72 -11.95 14.72
CA LEU A 41 0.11 -10.61 14.90
C LEU A 41 -1.27 -10.50 14.25
N VAL A 42 -1.51 -11.17 13.11
CA VAL A 42 -2.83 -11.22 12.46
C VAL A 42 -3.83 -11.99 13.32
N GLU A 43 -3.41 -13.08 13.97
CA GLU A 43 -4.25 -13.86 14.87
C GLU A 43 -4.53 -13.06 16.15
N GLU A 44 -3.50 -12.51 16.81
CA GLU A 44 -3.61 -11.66 18.01
C GLU A 44 -4.56 -10.45 17.80
N TYR A 45 -4.37 -9.67 16.72
CA TYR A 45 -5.23 -8.50 16.47
C TYR A 45 -6.66 -8.88 16.11
N ASN A 46 -6.88 -10.04 15.47
CA ASN A 46 -8.23 -10.52 15.14
C ASN A 46 -8.99 -11.04 16.37
N GLU A 47 -8.28 -11.62 17.34
CA GLU A 47 -8.85 -12.07 18.62
C GLU A 47 -8.95 -10.95 19.67
N SER A 48 -8.29 -9.82 19.43
CA SER A 48 -8.26 -8.68 20.35
C SER A 48 -9.65 -8.13 20.70
N TRP A 49 -9.85 -7.82 21.98
CA TRP A 49 -11.02 -7.08 22.46
C TRP A 49 -11.21 -5.74 21.73
N CYS A 50 -10.13 -5.09 21.29
CA CYS A 50 -10.22 -3.83 20.55
C CYS A 50 -10.98 -4.00 19.22
N LEU A 51 -10.61 -5.01 18.42
CA LEU A 51 -11.30 -5.28 17.15
C LEU A 51 -12.73 -5.79 17.38
N TRP A 52 -12.95 -6.63 18.40
CA TRP A 52 -14.30 -7.08 18.77
C TRP A 52 -15.22 -5.92 19.14
N ILE A 53 -14.76 -4.98 19.99
CA ILE A 53 -15.51 -3.78 20.38
C ILE A 53 -15.79 -2.91 19.14
N LEU A 54 -14.78 -2.68 18.30
CA LEU A 54 -14.92 -1.90 17.06
C LEU A 54 -16.00 -2.50 16.14
N ASN A 55 -15.92 -3.80 15.87
CA ASN A 55 -16.89 -4.49 15.02
C ASN A 55 -18.32 -4.43 15.59
N LYS A 56 -18.48 -4.58 16.92
CA LYS A 56 -19.78 -4.46 17.61
C LYS A 56 -20.34 -3.03 17.56
N ALA A 57 -19.51 -2.03 17.82
CA ALA A 57 -19.90 -0.62 17.77
C ALA A 57 -20.32 -0.21 16.35
N CYS A 58 -19.53 -0.59 15.33
CA CYS A 58 -19.89 -0.40 13.93
C CYS A 58 -21.19 -1.12 13.56
N LYS A 59 -21.44 -2.35 14.07
CA LYS A 59 -22.70 -3.07 13.82
C LYS A 59 -23.91 -2.32 14.39
N LEU A 60 -23.81 -1.79 15.61
CA LEU A 60 -24.85 -0.97 16.24
C LEU A 60 -25.10 0.32 15.44
N LEU A 61 -24.03 1.04 15.10
CA LEU A 61 -24.10 2.26 14.30
C LEU A 61 -24.70 2.01 12.91
N TYR A 62 -24.42 0.85 12.29
CA TYR A 62 -25.04 0.47 11.02
C TYR A 62 -26.55 0.22 11.15
N GLN A 63 -27.01 -0.40 12.25
CA GLN A 63 -28.45 -0.62 12.47
C GLN A 63 -29.24 0.69 12.52
N VAL A 64 -28.67 1.73 13.14
CA VAL A 64 -29.26 3.06 13.28
C VAL A 64 -29.10 3.90 12.00
N THR A 65 -27.87 4.04 11.49
CA THR A 65 -27.54 5.00 10.41
C THR A 65 -27.69 4.43 9.00
N ARG A 66 -27.68 3.11 8.85
CA ARG A 66 -27.68 2.37 7.56
C ARG A 66 -26.57 2.75 6.56
N GLN A 67 -25.53 3.46 7.00
CA GLN A 67 -24.42 3.83 6.12
C GLN A 67 -23.47 2.65 5.86
N LYS A 68 -23.10 2.43 4.60
CA LYS A 68 -22.21 1.33 4.17
C LYS A 68 -20.84 1.33 4.84
N ARG A 69 -20.35 2.49 5.31
CA ARG A 69 -19.08 2.60 6.06
C ARG A 69 -19.11 1.81 7.36
N PHE A 70 -20.21 1.86 8.11
CA PHE A 70 -20.37 1.09 9.35
C PHE A 70 -20.65 -0.39 9.09
N LEU A 71 -21.26 -0.74 7.95
CA LEU A 71 -21.36 -2.14 7.53
C LEU A 71 -19.97 -2.73 7.28
N ALA A 72 -19.13 -2.06 6.48
CA ALA A 72 -17.74 -2.47 6.26
C ALA A 72 -16.97 -2.51 7.58
N GLY A 73 -17.14 -1.49 8.43
CA GLY A 73 -16.57 -1.42 9.78
C GLY A 73 -17.00 -2.53 10.74
N SER A 74 -18.14 -3.18 10.50
CA SER A 74 -18.67 -4.25 11.36
C SER A 74 -18.14 -5.65 11.03
N VAL A 75 -17.44 -5.77 9.91
CA VAL A 75 -16.87 -7.03 9.39
C VAL A 75 -15.36 -6.92 9.14
N ILE A 76 -14.68 -5.96 9.80
CA ILE A 76 -13.24 -5.81 9.67
C ILE A 76 -12.57 -7.06 10.25
N LYS A 77 -11.72 -7.67 9.43
CA LYS A 77 -10.80 -8.75 9.78
C LYS A 77 -9.47 -8.47 9.09
N PHE A 78 -8.37 -8.59 9.82
CA PHE A 78 -7.03 -8.46 9.25
C PHE A 78 -6.61 -9.77 8.57
N MET A 79 -5.85 -9.65 7.49
CA MET A 79 -5.35 -10.79 6.69
C MET A 79 -3.85 -10.63 6.48
N ASN A 80 -3.08 -11.72 6.52
CA ASN A 80 -1.63 -11.67 6.34
C ASN A 80 -1.19 -11.09 4.98
N ALA A 81 -2.02 -11.24 3.94
CA ALA A 81 -1.82 -10.63 2.62
C ALA A 81 -1.84 -9.09 2.65
N GLN A 82 -2.44 -8.46 3.67
CA GLN A 82 -2.40 -7.01 3.86
C GLN A 82 -1.01 -6.56 4.33
N VAL A 83 -0.69 -5.31 4.07
CA VAL A 83 0.62 -4.72 4.42
C VAL A 83 0.69 -4.30 5.88
N SER A 84 -0.44 -3.83 6.45
CA SER A 84 -0.57 -3.22 7.77
C SER A 84 0.23 -3.91 8.88
N LEU A 85 0.02 -5.21 9.08
CA LEU A 85 0.63 -5.97 10.17
C LEU A 85 2.08 -6.40 9.87
N ARG A 86 2.45 -6.56 8.59
CA ARG A 86 3.87 -6.75 8.20
C ARG A 86 4.68 -5.46 8.35
N LEU A 87 4.06 -4.30 8.13
CA LEU A 87 4.63 -2.99 8.45
C LEU A 87 4.76 -2.81 9.98
N LEU A 88 3.72 -3.15 10.76
CA LEU A 88 3.81 -3.14 12.23
C LEU A 88 4.94 -4.05 12.73
N TRP A 89 5.10 -5.24 12.15
CA TRP A 89 6.20 -6.16 12.47
C TRP A 89 7.57 -5.49 12.25
N ILE A 90 7.80 -4.83 11.11
CA ILE A 90 9.04 -4.07 10.85
C ILE A 90 9.22 -2.96 11.90
N LEU A 91 8.18 -2.16 12.15
CA LEU A 91 8.21 -1.06 13.11
C LEU A 91 8.42 -1.50 14.57
N THR A 92 8.30 -2.80 14.88
CA THR A 92 8.48 -3.36 16.23
C THR A 92 9.75 -4.19 16.37
N HIS A 93 10.17 -4.90 15.32
CA HIS A 93 11.30 -5.84 15.36
C HIS A 93 12.57 -5.29 14.71
N CYS A 94 12.48 -4.39 13.73
CA CYS A 94 13.65 -3.85 13.03
C CYS A 94 14.19 -2.62 13.76
N GLN A 95 15.17 -2.83 14.65
CA GLN A 95 15.82 -1.78 15.44
C GLN A 95 16.27 -0.55 14.60
N PRO A 96 16.91 -0.69 13.41
CA PRO A 96 17.30 0.46 12.59
C PRO A 96 16.11 1.32 12.12
N VAL A 97 14.94 0.72 11.90
CA VAL A 97 13.70 1.43 11.53
C VAL A 97 13.17 2.18 12.75
N ARG A 98 13.07 1.51 13.89
CA ARG A 98 12.60 2.08 15.17
C ARG A 98 13.35 3.35 15.57
N ASP A 99 14.67 3.34 15.47
CA ASP A 99 15.52 4.45 15.90
C ASP A 99 15.50 5.66 14.93
N ASN A 100 14.85 5.52 13.77
CA ASN A 100 14.80 6.53 12.72
C ASN A 100 13.39 6.95 12.31
N VAL A 101 12.35 6.20 12.67
CA VAL A 101 10.94 6.53 12.37
C VAL A 101 10.53 7.84 13.05
N SER A 102 10.96 8.05 14.30
CA SER A 102 10.73 9.28 15.06
C SER A 102 11.48 10.49 14.49
N LYS A 103 12.61 10.26 13.81
CA LYS A 103 13.43 11.27 13.13
C LYS A 103 12.91 11.65 11.75
N ARG A 104 11.80 11.05 11.29
CA ARG A 104 11.24 11.19 9.92
C ARG A 104 12.22 10.78 8.80
N ASN A 105 13.23 9.98 9.12
CA ASN A 105 14.23 9.49 8.14
C ASN A 105 13.81 8.19 7.44
N VAL A 106 12.71 7.56 7.88
CA VAL A 106 12.14 6.34 7.30
C VAL A 106 10.99 6.72 6.38
N LEU A 107 11.02 6.22 5.15
CA LEU A 107 9.86 6.15 4.27
C LEU A 107 9.40 4.70 4.13
N PHE A 108 8.10 4.52 4.03
CA PHE A 108 7.44 3.25 3.72
C PHE A 108 6.86 3.31 2.30
N GLY A 109 6.80 2.17 1.62
CA GLY A 109 6.06 2.07 0.36
C GLY A 109 5.83 0.63 -0.08
N THR A 110 4.79 0.45 -0.88
CA THR A 110 4.64 -0.69 -1.80
C THR A 110 5.62 -0.54 -2.98
N LEU A 111 5.72 -1.56 -3.84
CA LEU A 111 6.70 -1.60 -4.94
C LEU A 111 6.55 -0.43 -5.93
N ASP A 112 5.32 0.00 -6.21
CA ASP A 112 5.03 1.18 -7.02
C ASP A 112 5.64 2.46 -6.42
N THR A 113 5.44 2.65 -5.13
CA THR A 113 5.88 3.82 -4.38
C THR A 113 7.39 3.92 -4.41
N TRP A 114 8.07 2.81 -4.11
CA TRP A 114 9.51 2.74 -4.16
C TRP A 114 10.05 3.00 -5.57
N LEU A 115 9.43 2.40 -6.60
CA LEU A 115 9.87 2.59 -7.99
C LEU A 115 9.68 4.04 -8.45
N ILE A 116 8.55 4.68 -8.14
CA ILE A 116 8.32 6.10 -8.47
C ILE A 116 9.31 6.99 -7.71
N TYR A 117 9.49 6.78 -6.41
CA TYR A 117 10.44 7.55 -5.59
C TYR A 117 11.87 7.44 -6.16
N LYS A 118 12.25 6.24 -6.61
CA LYS A 118 13.54 5.96 -7.26
C LYS A 118 13.69 6.64 -8.62
N LEU A 119 12.69 6.52 -9.49
CA LEU A 119 12.71 7.11 -10.84
C LEU A 119 12.65 8.65 -10.81
N THR A 120 12.09 9.23 -9.76
CA THR A 120 11.92 10.69 -9.58
C THR A 120 13.03 11.30 -8.69
N ASN A 121 14.12 10.58 -8.45
CA ASN A 121 15.24 11.01 -7.60
C ASN A 121 14.82 11.53 -6.20
N GLY A 122 13.75 10.94 -5.64
CA GLY A 122 13.18 11.28 -4.34
C GLY A 122 12.12 12.39 -4.36
N ALA A 123 11.85 13.03 -5.51
CA ALA A 123 10.91 14.14 -5.60
C ALA A 123 9.44 13.73 -5.33
N HIS A 124 9.05 12.49 -5.67
CA HIS A 124 7.67 12.02 -5.50
C HIS A 124 7.56 10.74 -4.66
N HIS A 125 7.17 10.89 -3.40
CA HIS A 125 6.75 9.80 -2.52
C HIS A 125 5.24 9.58 -2.60
N ILE A 126 4.81 8.83 -3.62
CA ILE A 126 3.39 8.67 -3.98
C ILE A 126 3.01 7.21 -4.23
N THR A 127 1.73 6.88 -4.05
CA THR A 127 1.15 5.57 -4.41
C THR A 127 -0.19 5.77 -5.10
N ASP A 128 -0.66 4.78 -5.84
CA ASP A 128 -1.98 4.78 -6.45
C ASP A 128 -3.07 4.18 -5.52
N VAL A 129 -4.33 4.53 -5.74
CA VAL A 129 -5.48 3.97 -5.00
C VAL A 129 -5.56 2.43 -5.05
N SER A 130 -5.14 1.79 -6.16
CA SER A 130 -5.20 0.34 -6.30
C SER A 130 -4.15 -0.35 -5.43
N HIS A 131 -2.91 0.14 -5.39
CA HIS A 131 -1.88 -0.30 -4.43
C HIS A 131 -2.27 0.01 -2.98
N ALA A 132 -2.69 1.24 -2.70
CA ALA A 132 -3.12 1.67 -1.36
C ALA A 132 -4.24 0.77 -0.80
N SER A 133 -5.20 0.35 -1.63
CA SER A 133 -6.33 -0.49 -1.20
C SER A 133 -5.92 -1.83 -0.59
N SER A 134 -4.81 -2.44 -1.05
CA SER A 134 -4.33 -3.73 -0.55
C SER A 134 -3.58 -3.63 0.79
N THR A 135 -3.21 -2.42 1.21
CA THR A 135 -2.39 -2.24 2.41
C THR A 135 -3.12 -2.63 3.70
N GLY A 136 -4.45 -2.63 3.71
CA GLY A 136 -5.25 -2.68 4.93
C GLY A 136 -5.21 -1.39 5.75
N LEU A 137 -4.60 -0.31 5.21
CA LEU A 137 -4.49 1.02 5.83
C LEU A 137 -5.27 2.10 5.06
N TYR A 138 -5.92 1.77 3.94
CA TYR A 138 -6.67 2.72 3.11
C TYR A 138 -8.17 2.67 3.39
N ASP A 139 -8.81 3.83 3.54
CA ASP A 139 -10.27 3.95 3.73
C ASP A 139 -10.92 4.38 2.39
N PRO A 140 -11.67 3.47 1.72
CA PRO A 140 -12.29 3.74 0.42
C PRO A 140 -13.47 4.72 0.48
N PHE A 141 -13.97 5.07 1.68
CA PHE A 141 -15.02 6.09 1.85
C PHE A 141 -14.45 7.50 1.95
N THR A 142 -13.17 7.64 2.34
CA THR A 142 -12.48 8.94 2.41
C THR A 142 -11.38 9.12 1.36
N LEU A 143 -11.10 8.08 0.56
CA LEU A 143 -10.08 8.05 -0.49
C LEU A 143 -8.67 8.42 0.02
N GLY A 144 -8.31 7.94 1.20
CA GLY A 144 -7.02 8.23 1.85
C GLY A 144 -6.69 7.26 2.98
N TRP A 145 -5.64 7.54 3.73
CA TRP A 145 -5.21 6.68 4.84
C TRP A 145 -6.22 6.66 5.99
N ALA A 146 -6.59 5.45 6.40
CA ALA A 146 -7.54 5.14 7.46
C ALA A 146 -6.96 5.50 8.84
N GLN A 147 -7.28 6.71 9.32
CA GLN A 147 -6.73 7.24 10.58
C GLN A 147 -6.97 6.33 11.80
N TRP A 148 -8.07 5.57 11.82
CA TRP A 148 -8.34 4.59 12.88
C TRP A 148 -7.31 3.44 12.85
N ALA A 149 -6.92 2.95 11.67
CA ALA A 149 -5.93 1.88 11.51
C ALA A 149 -4.53 2.38 11.82
N LEU A 150 -4.18 3.59 11.37
CA LEU A 150 -2.91 4.23 11.71
C LEU A 150 -2.77 4.45 13.22
N SER A 151 -3.84 4.86 13.90
CA SER A 151 -3.86 5.01 15.36
C SER A 151 -3.74 3.67 16.08
N LEU A 152 -4.47 2.65 15.62
CA LEU A 152 -4.44 1.28 16.17
C LEU A 152 -3.03 0.68 16.12
N PHE A 153 -2.36 0.79 14.98
CA PHE A 153 -1.00 0.27 14.77
C PHE A 153 0.12 1.25 15.16
N ARG A 154 -0.23 2.46 15.64
CA ARG A 154 0.69 3.56 15.96
C ARG A 154 1.65 3.92 14.80
N ILE A 155 1.15 3.81 13.56
CA ILE A 155 1.92 4.13 12.34
C ILE A 155 1.87 5.64 12.10
N PRO A 156 3.00 6.36 12.10
CA PRO A 156 3.02 7.80 11.86
C PRO A 156 2.71 8.12 10.38
N VAL A 157 1.78 9.04 10.13
CA VAL A 157 1.38 9.46 8.76
C VAL A 157 2.58 9.90 7.92
N SER A 158 3.61 10.47 8.54
CA SER A 158 4.79 11.03 7.87
C SER A 158 5.67 10.02 7.12
N ILE A 159 5.49 8.70 7.33
CA ILE A 159 6.23 7.68 6.57
C ILE A 159 5.43 7.13 5.38
N LEU A 160 4.16 7.51 5.25
CA LEU A 160 3.25 6.98 4.23
C LEU A 160 3.29 7.85 2.97
N PRO A 161 3.23 7.26 1.77
CA PRO A 161 3.18 8.03 0.53
C PRO A 161 1.84 8.77 0.38
N LYS A 162 1.85 9.86 -0.40
CA LYS A 162 0.61 10.54 -0.83
C LYS A 162 -0.15 9.62 -1.79
N VAL A 163 -1.40 9.27 -1.45
CA VAL A 163 -2.26 8.51 -2.35
C VAL A 163 -2.76 9.42 -3.47
N LEU A 164 -2.62 8.98 -4.71
CA LEU A 164 -3.13 9.62 -5.92
C LEU A 164 -4.09 8.69 -6.67
N ALA A 165 -4.89 9.26 -7.57
CA ALA A 165 -5.64 8.47 -8.54
C ALA A 165 -4.68 7.68 -9.45
N THR A 166 -5.09 6.47 -9.85
CA THR A 166 -4.39 5.55 -10.75
C THR A 166 -3.85 6.27 -11.99
N TRP A 167 -4.68 7.09 -12.64
CA TRP A 167 -4.26 8.06 -13.64
C TRP A 167 -3.91 9.39 -12.97
N HIS A 168 -2.64 9.80 -13.05
CA HIS A 168 -2.14 11.01 -12.40
C HIS A 168 -2.48 12.30 -13.16
N GLY A 169 -2.99 12.19 -14.39
CA GLY A 169 -3.53 13.33 -15.15
C GLY A 169 -2.53 14.45 -15.39
N ARG A 170 -2.75 15.58 -14.73
CA ARG A 170 -1.95 16.81 -14.86
C ARG A 170 -0.84 16.95 -13.82
N GLU A 171 -0.73 16.05 -12.85
CA GLU A 171 0.42 16.00 -11.94
C GLU A 171 1.72 15.86 -12.77
N ASP A 172 2.73 16.67 -12.46
CA ASP A 172 3.97 16.73 -13.25
C ASP A 172 5.04 15.76 -12.71
N ILE A 173 4.63 14.50 -12.53
CA ILE A 173 5.52 13.43 -12.06
C ILE A 173 6.35 12.95 -13.26
N ARG A 174 7.67 13.06 -13.19
CA ARG A 174 8.58 12.67 -14.27
C ARG A 174 9.68 11.75 -13.76
N VAL A 175 10.06 10.78 -14.60
CA VAL A 175 11.34 10.11 -14.48
C VAL A 175 12.42 11.16 -14.68
N ASP A 176 13.42 11.21 -13.78
CA ASP A 176 14.58 12.07 -13.92
C ASP A 176 15.37 11.74 -15.19
N SER A 177 15.86 12.77 -15.85
CA SER A 177 16.76 12.66 -17.01
C SER A 177 17.98 11.76 -16.78
N GLU A 178 18.47 11.64 -15.54
CA GLU A 178 19.59 10.76 -15.17
C GLU A 178 19.34 9.29 -15.55
N HIS A 179 18.10 8.79 -15.38
CA HIS A 179 17.80 7.37 -15.59
C HIS A 179 17.63 6.98 -17.06
N LEU A 180 17.20 7.93 -17.92
CA LEU A 180 16.75 7.64 -19.30
C LEU A 180 17.31 8.60 -20.37
N GLY A 181 18.25 9.47 -20.00
CA GLY A 181 18.82 10.53 -20.86
C GLY A 181 17.84 11.66 -21.23
N ARG A 182 16.62 11.63 -20.69
CA ARG A 182 15.56 12.63 -20.86
C ARG A 182 14.48 12.43 -19.81
N GLU A 183 13.78 13.50 -19.47
CA GLU A 183 12.58 13.38 -18.64
C GLU A 183 11.46 12.65 -19.40
N ILE A 184 10.77 11.74 -18.72
CA ILE A 184 9.56 11.08 -19.24
C ILE A 184 8.44 11.19 -18.20
N PRO A 185 7.25 11.71 -18.55
CA PRO A 185 6.15 11.81 -17.59
C PRO A 185 5.62 10.44 -17.20
N ILE A 186 5.54 10.18 -15.89
CA ILE A 186 4.85 9.03 -15.30
C ILE A 186 3.37 9.40 -15.22
N ARG A 187 2.53 8.78 -16.07
CA ARG A 187 1.11 9.18 -16.21
C ARG A 187 0.14 8.28 -15.45
N ALA A 188 0.55 7.07 -15.09
CA ALA A 188 -0.23 6.21 -14.21
C ALA A 188 0.66 5.27 -13.39
N SER A 189 0.12 4.84 -12.26
CA SER A 189 0.59 3.70 -11.48
C SER A 189 -0.60 2.82 -11.12
N ILE A 190 -0.46 1.50 -11.20
CA ILE A 190 -1.55 0.53 -11.04
C ILE A 190 -1.02 -0.85 -10.59
N THR A 191 -1.86 -1.69 -9.99
CA THR A 191 -1.53 -3.13 -9.79
C THR A 191 -1.48 -3.89 -11.12
N ASP A 192 -0.67 -4.94 -11.21
CA ASP A 192 -0.68 -5.91 -12.31
C ASP A 192 -2.08 -6.51 -12.58
N GLN A 193 -2.79 -6.89 -11.51
CA GLN A 193 -4.13 -7.48 -11.58
C GLN A 193 -5.14 -6.50 -12.19
N SER A 194 -5.21 -5.27 -11.67
CA SER A 194 -6.09 -4.22 -12.20
C SER A 194 -5.67 -3.77 -13.62
N ALA A 195 -4.38 -3.69 -13.92
CA ALA A 195 -3.89 -3.42 -15.27
C ALA A 195 -4.39 -4.47 -16.28
N SER A 196 -4.42 -5.75 -15.88
CA SER A 196 -4.93 -6.83 -16.74
C SER A 196 -6.44 -6.72 -17.04
N MET A 197 -7.22 -6.07 -16.16
CA MET A 197 -8.63 -5.76 -16.43
C MET A 197 -8.76 -4.66 -17.50
N TYR A 198 -8.03 -3.55 -17.34
CA TYR A 198 -8.03 -2.47 -18.33
C TYR A 198 -7.49 -2.92 -19.69
N GLY A 199 -6.44 -3.76 -19.71
CA GLY A 199 -5.86 -4.32 -20.92
C GLY A 199 -6.82 -5.21 -21.73
N LEU A 200 -7.81 -5.85 -21.08
CA LEU A 200 -8.90 -6.56 -21.75
C LEU A 200 -10.19 -5.74 -21.92
N SER A 201 -10.17 -4.43 -21.61
CA SER A 201 -11.37 -3.59 -21.59
C SER A 201 -12.49 -4.10 -20.65
N CYS A 202 -12.14 -4.83 -19.59
CA CYS A 202 -13.04 -5.29 -18.54
C CYS A 202 -13.39 -4.13 -17.58
N VAL A 203 -14.07 -3.11 -18.11
CA VAL A 203 -14.37 -1.83 -17.43
C VAL A 203 -15.85 -1.64 -17.10
N LYS A 204 -16.72 -2.59 -17.47
CA LYS A 204 -18.15 -2.54 -17.17
C LYS A 204 -18.47 -3.38 -15.93
N LYS A 205 -19.50 -2.96 -15.20
CA LYS A 205 -19.99 -3.71 -14.04
C LYS A 205 -20.52 -5.07 -14.50
N GLY A 206 -19.86 -6.14 -14.04
CA GLY A 206 -20.18 -7.52 -14.41
C GLY A 206 -19.07 -8.20 -15.22
N ASP A 207 -18.09 -7.43 -15.73
CA ASP A 207 -16.92 -8.01 -16.40
C ASP A 207 -16.05 -8.77 -15.39
N ILE A 208 -15.50 -9.91 -15.81
CA ILE A 208 -14.65 -10.79 -14.98
C ILE A 208 -13.35 -11.09 -15.74
N ARG A 209 -12.22 -11.00 -15.03
CA ARG A 209 -10.87 -11.25 -15.54
C ARG A 209 -10.13 -12.19 -14.59
N THR A 210 -9.71 -13.35 -15.08
CA THR A 210 -8.80 -14.25 -14.37
C THR A 210 -7.41 -14.12 -14.98
N LEU A 211 -6.39 -13.91 -14.15
CA LEU A 211 -4.98 -13.96 -14.54
C LEU A 211 -4.35 -15.22 -13.95
N LEU A 212 -3.91 -16.14 -14.82
CA LEU A 212 -3.17 -17.33 -14.41
C LEU A 212 -1.67 -17.02 -14.47
N CYS A 213 -1.07 -16.79 -13.32
CA CYS A 213 0.39 -16.72 -13.18
C CYS A 213 0.91 -18.11 -12.77
N PRO A 214 1.79 -18.75 -13.56
CA PRO A 214 2.41 -20.00 -13.14
C PRO A 214 3.31 -19.73 -11.93
N PHE A 215 2.92 -20.28 -10.79
CA PHE A 215 3.83 -20.39 -9.66
C PHE A 215 4.85 -21.48 -9.99
N VAL A 216 6.08 -21.08 -10.29
CA VAL A 216 7.21 -22.00 -10.22
C VAL A 216 7.47 -22.24 -8.74
N SER A 217 7.06 -23.40 -8.24
CA SER A 217 7.56 -23.90 -6.97
C SER A 217 9.00 -24.36 -7.21
N ASP A 218 9.96 -23.70 -6.56
CA ASP A 218 11.30 -24.26 -6.43
C ASP A 218 11.18 -25.57 -5.65
N ASN A 219 11.45 -26.69 -6.34
CA ASN A 219 11.56 -28.04 -5.77
C ASN A 219 12.97 -28.25 -5.19
#